data_AF-A0A9C9XTS1-F1
#
_entry.id   AF-A0A9C9XTS1-F1
#
_cell.length_a   1.000
_cell.length_b   1.000
_cell.length_c   1.000
_cell.angle_alpha   90.00
_cell.angle_beta   90.00
_cell.angle_gamma   90.00
#
_symmetry.space_group_name_H-M   'P 1'
#
loop_
_entity.id
_entity.type
_entity.pdbx_description
1 polymer ?
#
loop_
_entity_poly.entity_id
_entity_poly.type
_entity_poly.pdbx_seq_one_letter_code
_entity_poly.pdbx_strand_id
1 'polypeptide(L)'
;MLRHLVSCCLFLFCATLLSPPAPAAAPAAGAGPSLALTIYHSFALVRDRRVFNLSAGEQTLLFPGISAKIQPETALLAGTGLRVLEQDFEYDLLTPQALLENYVGRKVRLMNTNPATGERSYESAVLLSVTGGVVLRVGDRIETVSPDRVVFPALPPTLRQRPTLALRVVSAAAGDRQVQLSYLTGGLSWQADYVAELAADGTRLDLGAWVTLDNESGTDYRQAGIQLVAGEVH
;
A
#
# COMPACT_ATOMS: atom_id res chain seq x y z
N MET A 1 -23.31 -43.21 11.32
CA MET A 1 -23.58 -43.88 10.03
C MET A 1 -22.30 -43.89 9.23
N LEU A 2 -21.68 -45.06 9.13
CA LEU A 2 -20.47 -45.31 8.34
C LEU A 2 -20.86 -45.40 6.87
N ARG A 3 -20.04 -44.86 5.94
CA ARG A 3 -19.46 -45.59 4.79
C ARG A 3 -18.82 -44.67 3.73
N HIS A 4 -17.50 -44.80 3.65
CA HIS A 4 -16.63 -44.86 2.46
C HIS A 4 -16.41 -43.63 1.55
N LEU A 5 -15.16 -43.14 1.65
CA LEU A 5 -14.34 -42.72 0.51
C LEU A 5 -14.53 -43.65 -0.70
N VAL A 6 -14.73 -43.05 -1.87
CA VAL A 6 -14.32 -43.62 -3.16
C VAL A 6 -13.56 -42.52 -3.91
N SER A 7 -12.24 -42.69 -3.94
CA SER A 7 -11.28 -42.00 -4.77
C SER A 7 -10.69 -43.04 -5.73
N CYS A 8 -10.44 -42.65 -6.98
CA CYS A 8 -9.74 -43.40 -8.04
C CYS A 8 -10.47 -44.64 -8.60
N CYS A 9 -10.33 -45.04 -9.86
CA CYS A 9 -9.41 -44.72 -10.97
C CYS A 9 -10.07 -45.26 -12.26
N LEU A 10 -9.79 -44.68 -13.43
CA LEU A 10 -9.21 -45.30 -14.64
C LEU A 10 -9.52 -44.40 -15.86
N PHE A 11 -8.62 -43.44 -16.13
CA PHE A 11 -8.60 -42.79 -17.45
C PHE A 11 -7.91 -43.75 -18.44
N LEU A 12 -8.63 -44.08 -19.52
CA LEU A 12 -8.03 -44.69 -20.70
C LEU A 12 -6.90 -43.79 -21.21
N PHE A 13 -5.75 -44.40 -21.38
CA PHE A 13 -4.54 -43.79 -21.92
C PHE A 13 -4.78 -43.43 -23.40
N CYS A 14 -5.20 -42.20 -23.68
CA CYS A 14 -5.02 -41.59 -24.99
C CYS A 14 -3.79 -40.71 -24.87
N ALA A 15 -2.66 -41.17 -25.40
CA ALA A 15 -1.42 -40.42 -25.45
C ALA A 15 -1.55 -39.24 -26.42
N THR A 16 -2.23 -38.19 -25.98
CA THR A 16 -1.98 -36.85 -26.49
C THR A 16 -0.81 -36.29 -25.68
N LEU A 17 0.24 -35.88 -26.37
CA LEU A 17 1.37 -35.16 -25.80
C LEU A 17 0.84 -33.85 -25.19
N LEU A 18 0.40 -33.88 -23.94
CA LEU A 18 0.06 -32.70 -23.18
C LEU A 18 1.38 -32.02 -22.84
N SER A 19 1.77 -31.03 -23.66
CA SER A 19 2.84 -30.12 -23.30
C SER A 19 2.56 -29.60 -21.88
N PRO A 20 3.54 -29.64 -20.96
CA PRO A 20 3.37 -28.97 -19.68
C PRO A 20 3.01 -27.50 -19.96
N PRO A 21 2.08 -26.90 -19.21
CA PRO A 21 1.80 -25.48 -19.35
C PRO A 21 3.13 -24.74 -19.22
N ALA A 22 3.53 -24.03 -20.28
CA ALA A 22 4.72 -23.22 -20.24
C ALA A 22 4.62 -22.30 -19.01
N PRO A 23 5.69 -22.17 -18.20
CA PRO A 23 5.69 -21.20 -17.12
C PRO A 23 5.26 -19.86 -17.71
N ALA A 24 4.21 -19.26 -17.15
CA ALA A 24 3.71 -17.97 -17.59
C ALA A 24 4.89 -17.02 -17.69
N ALA A 25 5.28 -16.70 -18.92
CA ALA A 25 6.42 -15.84 -19.18
C ALA A 25 6.15 -14.52 -18.47
N ALA A 26 7.05 -14.14 -17.56
CA ALA A 26 7.00 -12.81 -16.96
C ALA A 26 6.92 -11.80 -18.11
N PRO A 27 5.98 -10.85 -18.08
CA PRO A 27 5.82 -9.90 -19.17
C PRO A 27 7.14 -9.19 -19.42
N ALA A 28 7.58 -9.18 -20.68
CA ALA A 28 8.78 -8.49 -21.12
C ALA A 28 8.78 -7.05 -20.57
N ALA A 29 9.94 -6.64 -20.05
CA ALA A 29 10.18 -5.32 -19.47
C ALA A 29 9.96 -4.23 -20.53
N GLY A 30 8.72 -3.80 -20.73
CA GLY A 30 8.37 -2.76 -21.69
C GLY A 30 6.89 -2.64 -22.02
N ALA A 31 6.11 -3.73 -21.99
CA ALA A 31 4.74 -3.74 -22.54
C ALA A 31 3.61 -3.92 -21.50
N GLY A 32 3.93 -4.05 -20.20
CA GLY A 32 2.91 -4.20 -19.16
C GLY A 32 2.37 -2.86 -18.64
N PRO A 33 1.26 -2.87 -17.88
CA PRO A 33 0.71 -1.66 -17.25
C PRO A 33 1.74 -0.96 -16.37
N SER A 34 1.57 0.35 -16.17
CA SER A 34 2.43 1.16 -15.28
C SER A 34 2.40 0.63 -13.85
N LEU A 35 1.28 0.06 -13.42
CA LEU A 35 1.12 -0.59 -12.13
C LEU A 35 0.66 -2.04 -12.34
N ALA A 36 1.38 -2.99 -11.76
CA ALA A 36 1.03 -4.41 -11.80
C ALA A 36 1.09 -5.03 -10.39
N LEU A 37 0.09 -5.84 -10.06
CA LEU A 37 0.05 -6.61 -8.82
C LEU A 37 0.01 -8.10 -9.15
N THR A 38 0.87 -8.85 -8.47
CA THR A 38 0.76 -10.30 -8.38
C THR A 38 0.40 -10.64 -6.94
N ILE A 39 -0.82 -11.13 -6.72
CA ILE A 39 -1.36 -11.39 -5.38
C ILE A 39 -1.28 -12.89 -5.10
N TYR A 40 -0.54 -13.24 -4.07
CA TYR A 40 -0.44 -14.58 -3.50
C TYR A 40 -1.37 -14.66 -2.29
N HIS A 41 -1.43 -15.83 -1.64
CA HIS A 41 -2.29 -16.00 -0.48
C HIS A 41 -1.87 -15.13 0.72
N SER A 42 -0.55 -14.96 0.95
CA SER A 42 -0.01 -14.29 2.15
C SER A 42 0.65 -12.93 1.89
N PHE A 43 0.98 -12.60 0.65
CA PHE A 43 1.61 -11.34 0.26
C PHE A 43 1.28 -10.99 -1.19
N ALA A 44 1.56 -9.75 -1.58
CA ALA A 44 1.50 -9.33 -2.97
C ALA A 44 2.83 -8.72 -3.41
N LEU A 45 3.20 -8.97 -4.67
CA LEU A 45 4.28 -8.29 -5.35
C LEU A 45 3.71 -7.13 -6.15
N VAL A 46 4.15 -5.91 -5.83
CA VAL A 46 3.81 -4.71 -6.58
C VAL A 46 4.97 -4.36 -7.50
N ARG A 47 4.65 -4.03 -8.76
CA ARG A 47 5.58 -3.42 -9.72
C ARG A 47 5.00 -2.09 -10.17
N ASP A 48 5.67 -1.01 -9.82
CA ASP A 48 5.28 0.37 -10.12
C ASP A 48 6.33 1.00 -11.05
N ARG A 49 5.92 1.31 -12.28
CA ARG A 49 6.72 1.94 -13.33
C ARG A 49 6.29 3.38 -13.49
N ARG A 50 7.23 4.30 -13.26
CA ARG A 50 7.03 5.74 -13.41
C ARG A 50 8.14 6.34 -14.27
N VAL A 51 7.84 7.47 -14.91
CA VAL A 51 8.84 8.27 -15.60
C VAL A 51 9.26 9.40 -14.67
N PHE A 52 10.57 9.53 -14.46
CA PHE A 52 11.16 10.64 -13.71
C PHE A 52 12.07 11.44 -14.64
N ASN A 53 12.02 12.76 -14.52
CA ASN A 53 13.03 13.63 -15.10
C ASN A 53 14.24 13.64 -14.17
N LEU A 54 15.32 12.95 -14.56
CA LEU A 54 16.51 12.80 -13.74
C LEU A 54 17.50 13.91 -14.04
N SER A 55 18.17 14.40 -13.00
CA SER A 55 19.44 15.13 -13.14
C SER A 55 20.62 14.17 -13.15
N ALA A 56 21.76 14.57 -13.72
CA ALA A 56 23.00 13.82 -13.58
C ALA A 56 23.57 14.03 -12.16
N GLY A 57 24.15 12.98 -11.56
CA GLY A 57 24.64 13.01 -10.18
C GLY A 57 23.61 12.52 -9.15
N GLU A 58 23.80 12.91 -7.90
CA GLU A 58 22.97 12.48 -6.77
C GLU A 58 21.65 13.24 -6.69
N GLN A 59 20.55 12.51 -6.43
CA GLN A 59 19.23 13.08 -6.21
C GLN A 59 18.35 12.13 -5.39
N THR A 60 17.25 12.64 -4.86
CA THR A 60 16.25 11.83 -4.15
C THR A 60 15.04 11.62 -5.03
N LEU A 61 14.66 10.36 -5.24
CA LEU A 61 13.41 9.98 -5.89
C LEU A 61 12.36 9.69 -4.83
N LEU A 62 11.17 10.27 -5.00
CA LEU A 62 10.03 10.02 -4.10
C LEU A 62 9.00 9.16 -4.82
N PHE A 63 8.61 8.06 -4.18
CA PHE A 63 7.53 7.18 -4.61
C PHE A 63 6.34 7.31 -3.66
N PRO A 64 5.48 8.32 -3.85
CA PRO A 64 4.26 8.46 -3.06
C PRO A 64 3.21 7.42 -3.46
N GLY A 65 2.34 7.07 -2.52
CA GLY A 65 1.20 6.17 -2.76
C GLY A 65 1.60 4.70 -2.80
N ILE A 66 2.71 4.34 -2.16
CA ILE A 66 3.06 2.95 -1.93
C ILE A 66 2.23 2.38 -0.78
N SER A 67 2.26 1.06 -0.59
CA SER A 67 1.51 0.43 0.49
C SER A 67 2.04 0.87 1.87
N ALA A 68 1.14 1.08 2.82
CA ALA A 68 1.49 1.24 4.23
C ALA A 68 1.97 -0.08 4.87
N LYS A 69 1.64 -1.24 4.28
CA LYS A 69 2.06 -2.58 4.68
C LYS A 69 3.19 -3.14 3.80
N ILE A 70 3.97 -2.25 3.16
CA ILE A 70 5.20 -2.61 2.44
C ILE A 70 6.18 -3.32 3.37
N GLN A 71 6.97 -4.25 2.82
CA GLN A 71 8.19 -4.79 3.43
C GLN A 71 9.38 -4.04 2.82
N PRO A 72 9.89 -2.96 3.44
CA PRO A 72 10.87 -2.06 2.82
C PRO A 72 12.15 -2.77 2.36
N GLU A 73 12.57 -3.81 3.09
CA GLU A 73 13.74 -4.65 2.79
C GLU A 73 13.64 -5.39 1.46
N THR A 74 12.44 -5.49 0.88
CA THR A 74 12.21 -6.13 -0.42
C THR A 74 12.18 -5.14 -1.58
N ALA A 75 12.30 -3.83 -1.30
CA ALA A 75 12.18 -2.80 -2.30
C ALA A 75 13.38 -2.79 -3.26
N LEU A 76 13.13 -3.14 -4.51
CA LEU A 76 14.12 -3.14 -5.59
C LEU A 76 13.81 -2.04 -6.59
N LEU A 77 14.78 -1.15 -6.82
CA LEU A 77 14.72 -0.14 -7.86
C LEU A 77 15.48 -0.60 -9.11
N ALA A 78 14.82 -0.58 -10.26
CA ALA A 78 15.42 -0.86 -11.56
C ALA A 78 15.26 0.35 -12.49
N GLY A 79 16.36 0.77 -13.12
CA GLY A 79 16.37 1.81 -14.14
C GLY A 79 17.76 1.94 -14.76
N THR A 80 17.81 2.24 -16.05
CA THR A 80 19.07 2.29 -16.80
C THR A 80 19.95 3.43 -16.29
N GLY A 81 21.19 3.12 -15.89
CA GLY A 81 22.16 4.12 -15.43
C GLY A 81 21.86 4.71 -14.05
N LEU A 82 21.00 4.05 -13.26
CA LEU A 82 20.71 4.42 -11.87
C LEU A 82 21.42 3.47 -10.90
N ARG A 83 21.98 4.04 -9.84
CA ARG A 83 22.48 3.28 -8.69
C ARG A 83 21.84 3.83 -7.42
N VAL A 84 21.28 2.95 -6.60
CA VAL A 84 20.70 3.30 -5.30
C VAL A 84 21.83 3.46 -4.29
N LEU A 85 21.78 4.54 -3.52
CA LEU A 85 22.71 4.85 -2.45
C LEU A 85 22.07 4.59 -1.08
N GLU A 86 20.79 4.95 -0.93
CA GLU A 86 20.05 4.84 0.32
C GLU A 86 18.56 4.62 0.03
N GLN A 87 17.90 3.90 0.92
CA GLN A 87 16.46 3.69 0.91
C GLN A 87 15.91 4.09 2.28
N ASP A 88 14.99 5.05 2.28
CA ASP A 88 14.35 5.56 3.49
C ASP A 88 12.84 5.46 3.31
N PHE A 89 12.17 4.79 4.25
CA PHE A 89 10.72 4.64 4.22
C PHE A 89 10.09 5.55 5.27
N GLU A 90 9.42 6.59 4.79
CA GLU A 90 8.76 7.57 5.65
C GLU A 90 7.39 7.03 6.09
N TYR A 91 7.30 6.61 7.36
CA TYR A 91 6.08 6.08 7.98
C TYR A 91 5.10 7.16 8.47
N ASP A 92 5.52 8.43 8.54
CA ASP A 92 4.77 9.50 9.21
C ASP A 92 3.58 9.99 8.36
N LEU A 93 2.52 9.19 8.38
CA LEU A 93 1.25 9.51 7.75
C LEU A 93 0.53 10.62 8.48
N LEU A 94 -0.17 11.43 7.71
CA LEU A 94 -1.00 12.50 8.20
C LEU A 94 -2.21 11.92 8.96
N THR A 95 -2.07 11.81 10.27
CA THR A 95 -3.16 11.46 11.20
C THR A 95 -3.35 12.60 12.20
N PRO A 96 -4.55 12.72 12.83
CA PRO A 96 -4.76 13.69 13.91
C PRO A 96 -3.73 13.54 15.04
N GLN A 97 -3.38 12.29 15.37
CA GLN A 97 -2.38 11.97 16.38
C GLN A 97 -0.97 12.40 15.95
N ALA A 98 -0.53 12.07 14.73
CA ALA A 98 0.76 12.48 14.21
C ALA A 98 0.90 14.02 14.08
N LEU A 99 -0.21 14.71 13.78
CA LEU A 99 -0.25 16.18 13.82
C LEU A 99 0.01 16.71 15.22
N LEU A 100 -0.68 16.15 16.23
CA LEU A 100 -0.45 16.53 17.62
C LEU A 100 1.01 16.26 18.02
N GLU A 101 1.53 15.07 17.73
CA GLU A 101 2.92 14.68 18.02
C GLU A 101 3.95 15.62 17.38
N ASN A 102 3.78 15.98 16.10
CA ASN A 102 4.70 16.88 15.40
C ASN A 102 4.68 18.31 15.96
N TYR A 103 3.55 18.72 16.55
CA TYR A 103 3.36 20.05 17.12
C TYR A 103 3.74 20.15 18.60
N VAL A 104 4.23 19.07 19.23
CA VAL A 104 4.79 19.14 20.58
C VAL A 104 5.95 20.15 20.60
N GLY A 105 5.91 21.05 21.59
CA GLY A 105 6.80 22.20 21.73
C GLY A 105 6.45 23.42 20.87
N ARG A 106 5.40 23.37 20.04
CA ARG A 106 5.03 24.44 19.09
C ARG A 106 3.71 25.11 19.47
N LYS A 107 3.49 26.31 18.91
CA LYS A 107 2.26 27.07 19.08
C LYS A 107 1.13 26.51 18.21
N VAL A 108 -0.02 26.31 18.83
CA VAL A 108 -1.30 25.91 18.21
C VAL A 108 -2.41 26.88 18.66
N ARG A 109 -3.54 26.88 17.97
CA ARG A 109 -4.73 27.62 18.42
C ARG A 109 -5.80 26.65 18.92
N LEU A 110 -6.39 26.95 20.06
CA LEU A 110 -7.54 26.25 20.59
C LEU A 110 -8.79 27.01 20.16
N MET A 111 -9.80 26.30 19.66
CA MET A 111 -11.12 26.86 19.41
C MET A 111 -12.09 26.29 20.42
N ASN A 112 -12.61 27.13 21.29
CA ASN A 112 -13.61 26.76 22.29
C ASN A 112 -14.97 27.30 21.86
N THR A 113 -16.03 26.52 22.05
CA THR A 113 -17.40 26.98 21.79
C THR A 113 -18.15 27.12 23.10
N ASN A 114 -18.68 28.31 23.38
CA ASN A 114 -19.53 28.50 24.55
C ASN A 114 -20.84 27.68 24.37
N PRO A 115 -21.13 26.69 25.23
CA PRO A 115 -22.29 25.81 25.04
C PRO A 115 -23.64 26.53 25.19
N ALA A 116 -23.69 27.67 25.87
CA ALA A 116 -24.93 28.42 26.08
C ALA A 116 -25.24 29.40 24.95
N THR A 117 -24.21 30.02 24.35
CA THR A 117 -24.38 31.08 23.34
C THR A 117 -24.00 30.65 21.93
N GLY A 118 -23.23 29.56 21.78
CA GLY A 118 -22.65 29.13 20.52
C GLY A 118 -21.49 30.00 20.02
N GLU A 119 -21.05 30.99 20.82
CA GLU A 119 -19.96 31.88 20.46
C GLU A 119 -18.62 31.12 20.45
N ARG A 120 -17.80 31.38 19.43
CA ARG A 120 -16.49 30.73 19.25
C ARG A 120 -15.37 31.66 19.71
N SER A 121 -14.56 31.22 20.67
CA SER A 121 -13.33 31.91 21.06
C SER A 121 -12.10 31.16 20.56
N TYR A 122 -11.03 31.89 20.31
CA TYR A 122 -9.75 31.33 19.90
C TYR A 122 -8.64 31.75 20.86
N GLU A 123 -7.92 30.79 21.42
CA GLU A 123 -6.79 31.03 22.33
C GLU A 123 -5.51 30.42 21.78
N SER A 124 -4.38 31.11 22.00
CA SER A 124 -3.07 30.58 21.61
C SER A 124 -2.52 29.70 22.72
N ALA A 125 -2.06 28.51 22.37
CA ALA A 125 -1.48 27.55 23.29
C ALA A 125 -0.17 26.98 22.75
N VAL A 126 0.70 26.51 23.64
CA VAL A 126 1.85 25.68 23.28
C VAL A 126 1.54 24.26 23.68
N LEU A 127 1.62 23.33 22.71
CA LEU A 127 1.43 21.91 22.99
C LEU A 127 2.67 21.37 23.70
N LEU A 128 2.51 20.80 24.89
CA LEU A 128 3.62 20.33 25.72
C LEU A 128 3.77 18.81 25.69
N SER A 129 2.66 18.06 25.65
CA SER A 129 2.65 16.61 25.59
C SER A 129 1.35 16.11 24.97
N VAL A 130 1.42 14.93 24.37
CA VAL A 130 0.30 14.18 23.80
C VAL A 130 0.30 12.71 24.28
N THR A 131 1.28 12.35 25.11
CA THR A 131 1.44 11.01 25.65
C THR A 131 0.54 10.84 26.87
N GLY A 132 -0.45 9.95 26.77
CA GLY A 132 -1.43 9.73 27.84
C GLY A 132 -2.46 10.86 28.01
N GLY A 133 -2.54 11.77 27.03
CA GLY A 133 -3.44 12.93 27.04
C GLY A 133 -2.77 14.19 26.49
N VAL A 134 -3.59 15.17 26.11
CA VAL A 134 -3.11 16.45 25.57
C VAL A 134 -2.80 17.41 26.73
N VAL A 135 -1.56 17.91 26.79
CA VAL A 135 -1.11 18.91 27.77
C VAL A 135 -0.73 20.19 27.05
N LEU A 136 -1.31 21.31 27.45
CA LEU A 136 -1.19 22.60 26.79
C LEU A 136 -0.73 23.66 27.79
N ARG A 137 0.08 24.62 27.33
CA ARG A 137 0.33 25.88 28.04
C ARG A 137 -0.45 27.00 27.36
N VAL A 138 -1.40 27.59 28.08
CA VAL A 138 -2.23 28.71 27.60
C VAL A 138 -1.86 29.94 28.43
N GLY A 139 -1.13 30.89 27.85
CA GLY A 139 -0.52 31.97 28.65
C GLY A 139 0.37 31.39 29.76
N ASP A 140 0.04 31.68 31.02
CA ASP A 140 0.79 31.24 32.21
C ASP A 140 0.26 29.96 32.88
N ARG A 141 -0.84 29.38 32.37
CA ARG A 141 -1.48 28.18 32.95
C ARG A 141 -1.21 26.93 32.14
N ILE A 142 -1.22 25.78 32.82
CA ILE A 142 -1.08 24.44 32.23
C ILE A 142 -2.45 23.75 32.28
N GLU A 143 -2.90 23.24 31.16
CA GLU A 143 -4.19 22.55 31.02
C GLU A 143 -3.97 21.13 30.48
N THR A 144 -4.71 20.16 31.02
CA THR A 144 -4.69 18.74 30.58
C THR A 144 -6.01 18.31 29.96
N VAL A 145 -6.78 19.28 29.45
CA VAL A 145 -8.10 19.05 28.87
C VAL A 145 -7.98 18.64 27.40
N SER A 146 -8.87 17.77 26.93
CA SER A 146 -9.07 17.52 25.51
C SER A 146 -9.85 18.70 24.92
N PRO A 147 -9.22 19.58 24.12
CA PRO A 147 -9.91 20.76 23.59
C PRO A 147 -10.98 20.35 22.55
N ASP A 148 -12.05 21.15 22.42
CA ASP A 148 -13.10 20.94 21.41
C ASP A 148 -12.51 20.83 19.99
N ARG A 149 -11.53 21.68 19.69
CA ARG A 149 -10.79 21.66 18.43
C ARG A 149 -9.42 22.30 18.56
N VAL A 150 -8.39 21.59 18.10
CA VAL A 150 -7.06 22.15 17.88
C VAL A 150 -6.95 22.62 16.43
N VAL A 151 -6.52 23.86 16.25
CA VAL A 151 -6.28 24.49 14.95
C VAL A 151 -4.77 24.66 14.78
N PHE A 152 -4.21 23.89 13.84
CA PHE A 152 -2.81 23.95 13.48
C PHE A 152 -2.55 25.08 12.49
N PRO A 153 -1.43 25.81 12.60
CA PRO A 153 -1.12 26.92 11.70
C PRO A 153 -0.75 26.47 10.28
N ALA A 154 -0.15 25.28 10.13
CA ALA A 154 0.23 24.72 8.83
C ALA A 154 0.32 23.18 8.89
N LEU A 155 0.41 22.54 7.74
CA LEU A 155 0.82 21.13 7.67
C LEU A 155 2.36 21.05 7.83
N PRO A 156 2.91 20.26 8.77
CA PRO A 156 4.35 20.08 8.87
C PRO A 156 4.94 19.46 7.60
N PRO A 157 6.14 19.87 7.17
CA PRO A 157 6.76 19.35 5.95
C PRO A 157 7.14 17.87 6.04
N THR A 158 7.23 17.32 7.26
CA THR A 158 7.58 15.92 7.52
C THR A 158 6.38 14.97 7.42
N LEU A 159 5.14 15.46 7.61
CA LEU A 159 3.96 14.61 7.55
C LEU A 159 3.50 14.43 6.10
N ARG A 160 3.30 13.18 5.70
CA ARG A 160 2.87 12.83 4.34
C ARG A 160 1.41 12.41 4.34
N GLN A 161 0.66 12.83 3.33
CA GLN A 161 -0.73 12.39 3.16
C GLN A 161 -0.84 10.92 2.74
N ARG A 162 0.24 10.35 2.19
CA ARG A 162 0.31 8.98 1.69
C ARG A 162 1.67 8.36 2.02
N PRO A 163 1.75 7.04 2.25
CA PRO A 163 3.03 6.37 2.44
C PRO A 163 3.95 6.64 1.25
N THR A 164 5.20 6.99 1.55
CA THR A 164 6.16 7.44 0.55
C THR A 164 7.50 6.80 0.80
N LEU A 165 8.07 6.16 -0.22
CA LEU A 165 9.45 5.67 -0.20
C LEU A 165 10.36 6.74 -0.81
N ALA A 166 11.37 7.16 -0.06
CA ALA A 166 12.42 8.04 -0.51
C ALA A 166 13.67 7.22 -0.85
N LEU A 167 14.21 7.42 -2.05
CA LEU A 167 15.38 6.70 -2.54
C LEU A 167 16.45 7.71 -2.93
N ARG A 168 17.60 7.71 -2.26
CA ARG A 168 18.75 8.49 -2.72
C ARG A 168 19.45 7.69 -3.80
N VAL A 169 19.58 8.26 -4.99
CA VAL A 169 20.15 7.61 -6.16
C VAL A 169 21.21 8.49 -6.80
N VAL A 170 22.14 7.87 -7.52
CA VAL A 170 23.02 8.55 -8.46
C VAL A 170 22.65 8.15 -9.89
N SER A 171 22.47 9.14 -10.75
CA SER A 171 22.21 8.95 -12.18
C SER A 171 23.43 9.31 -13.01
N ALA A 172 23.77 8.46 -13.98
CA ALA A 172 24.87 8.71 -14.90
C ALA A 172 24.63 9.89 -15.87
N ALA A 173 23.37 10.18 -16.20
CA ALA A 173 23.01 11.25 -17.13
C ALA A 173 21.65 11.88 -16.77
N ALA A 174 21.43 13.12 -17.24
CA ALA A 174 20.15 13.79 -17.12
C ALA A 174 19.16 13.33 -18.20
N GLY A 175 17.86 13.52 -17.94
CA GLY A 175 16.77 13.26 -18.87
C GLY A 175 15.67 12.37 -18.31
N ASP A 176 14.59 12.22 -19.09
CA ASP A 176 13.46 11.39 -18.72
C ASP A 176 13.86 9.91 -18.72
N ARG A 177 13.58 9.23 -17.61
CA ARG A 177 13.90 7.82 -17.42
C ARG A 177 12.71 7.09 -16.85
N GLN A 178 12.37 5.97 -17.47
CA GLN A 178 11.49 5.00 -16.84
C GLN A 178 12.22 4.28 -15.72
N VAL A 179 11.63 4.31 -14.53
CA VAL A 179 12.12 3.66 -13.33
C VAL A 179 11.04 2.71 -12.83
N GLN A 180 11.42 1.49 -12.48
CA GLN A 180 10.54 0.49 -11.89
C GLN A 180 10.92 0.28 -10.42
N LEU A 181 9.96 0.49 -9.52
CA LEU A 181 10.03 0.03 -8.15
C LEU A 181 9.28 -1.29 -8.03
N SER A 182 9.90 -2.31 -7.44
CA SER A 182 9.28 -3.59 -7.13
C SER A 182 9.39 -3.88 -5.64
N TYR A 183 8.31 -4.28 -4.98
CA TYR A 183 8.32 -4.55 -3.54
C TYR A 183 7.23 -5.55 -3.14
N LEU A 184 7.45 -6.24 -2.03
CA LEU A 184 6.43 -7.06 -1.38
C LEU A 184 5.60 -6.22 -0.40
N THR A 185 4.32 -6.54 -0.32
CA THR A 185 3.39 -5.93 0.63
C THR A 185 2.43 -6.95 1.19
N GLY A 186 2.03 -6.74 2.44
CA GLY A 186 0.87 -7.41 3.04
C GLY A 186 -0.43 -6.68 2.74
N GLY A 187 -1.52 -7.19 3.32
CA GLY A 187 -2.85 -6.57 3.26
C GLY A 187 -3.54 -6.64 1.91
N LEU A 188 -3.10 -7.52 1.02
CA LEU A 188 -3.83 -7.88 -0.18
C LEU A 188 -4.09 -9.38 -0.11
N SER A 189 -5.33 -9.77 -0.28
CA SER A 189 -5.73 -11.16 -0.34
C SER A 189 -6.76 -11.38 -1.43
N TRP A 190 -6.89 -12.62 -1.86
CA TRP A 190 -7.91 -13.00 -2.83
C TRP A 190 -8.42 -14.40 -2.54
N GLN A 191 -9.65 -14.65 -2.93
CA GLN A 191 -10.29 -15.97 -2.91
C GLN A 191 -11.10 -16.17 -4.19
N ALA A 192 -11.24 -17.43 -4.61
CA ALA A 192 -12.07 -17.80 -5.74
C ALA A 192 -13.13 -18.81 -5.32
N ASP A 193 -14.37 -18.51 -5.67
CA ASP A 193 -15.54 -19.35 -5.45
C ASP A 193 -16.00 -19.94 -6.78
N TYR A 194 -16.13 -21.27 -6.84
CA TYR A 194 -16.52 -21.99 -8.05
C TYR A 194 -17.90 -22.61 -7.87
N VAL A 195 -18.78 -22.44 -8.86
CA VAL A 195 -20.10 -23.05 -8.90
C VAL A 195 -20.20 -23.87 -10.17
N ALA A 196 -20.47 -25.17 -10.03
CA ALA A 196 -20.62 -26.08 -11.15
C ALA A 196 -22.08 -26.54 -11.25
N GLU A 197 -22.68 -26.41 -12.43
CA GLU A 197 -24.01 -26.91 -12.75
C GLU A 197 -23.89 -28.03 -13.78
N LEU A 198 -24.43 -29.21 -13.45
CA LEU A 198 -24.44 -30.36 -14.36
C LEU A 198 -25.81 -30.44 -15.04
N ALA A 199 -25.80 -30.52 -16.37
CA ALA A 199 -27.02 -30.69 -17.16
C ALA A 199 -27.76 -31.98 -16.76
N ALA A 200 -29.09 -31.97 -16.90
CA ALA A 200 -29.95 -33.08 -16.50
C ALA A 200 -29.62 -34.40 -17.22
N ASP A 201 -29.04 -34.33 -18.43
CA ASP A 201 -28.60 -35.49 -19.20
C ASP A 201 -27.18 -35.98 -18.82
N GLY A 202 -26.49 -35.28 -17.91
CA GLY A 202 -25.14 -35.59 -17.44
C GLY A 202 -24.03 -35.31 -18.45
N THR A 203 -24.32 -34.70 -19.60
CA THR A 203 -23.35 -34.55 -20.71
C THR A 203 -22.63 -33.22 -20.74
N ARG A 204 -23.11 -32.21 -20.00
CA ARG A 204 -22.52 -30.87 -19.92
C ARG A 204 -22.38 -30.41 -18.47
N LEU A 205 -21.21 -29.87 -18.15
CA LEU A 205 -20.93 -29.19 -16.89
C LEU A 205 -20.62 -27.72 -17.19
N ASP A 206 -21.42 -26.81 -16.65
CA ASP A 206 -21.19 -25.38 -16.71
C ASP A 206 -20.50 -24.93 -15.41
N LEU A 207 -19.32 -24.33 -15.52
CA LEU A 207 -18.53 -23.87 -14.37
C LEU A 207 -18.46 -22.34 -14.36
N GLY A 208 -19.08 -21.72 -13.35
CA GLY A 208 -18.91 -20.32 -13.01
C GLY A 208 -17.81 -20.15 -11.95
N ALA A 209 -17.07 -19.05 -12.03
CA ALA A 209 -16.07 -18.69 -11.02
C ALA A 209 -16.20 -17.20 -10.68
N TRP A 210 -16.15 -16.89 -9.38
CA TRP A 210 -16.10 -15.54 -8.84
C TRP A 210 -14.80 -15.35 -8.10
N VAL A 211 -14.21 -14.15 -8.21
CA VAL A 211 -13.04 -13.78 -7.44
C VAL A 211 -13.40 -12.62 -6.53
N THR A 212 -13.09 -12.75 -5.26
CA THR A 212 -13.13 -11.65 -4.30
C THR A 212 -11.70 -11.21 -4.00
N LEU A 213 -11.40 -9.93 -4.19
CA LEU A 213 -10.17 -9.29 -3.70
C LEU A 213 -10.49 -8.47 -2.47
N ASP A 214 -9.60 -8.53 -1.49
CA ASP A 214 -9.61 -7.66 -0.33
C ASP A 214 -8.30 -6.84 -0.27
N ASN A 215 -8.43 -5.53 0.00
CA ASN A 215 -7.32 -4.59 0.06
C ASN A 215 -7.34 -3.77 1.35
N GLU A 216 -6.51 -4.19 2.29
CA GLU A 216 -6.15 -3.51 3.52
C GLU A 216 -4.70 -2.99 3.50
N SER A 217 -4.09 -2.85 2.31
CA SER A 217 -2.70 -2.41 2.17
C SER A 217 -2.51 -0.90 2.43
N GLY A 218 -3.60 -0.15 2.59
CA GLY A 218 -3.59 1.29 2.85
C GLY A 218 -3.31 2.17 1.63
N THR A 219 -3.31 1.60 0.42
CA THR A 219 -3.19 2.36 -0.84
C THR A 219 -4.14 1.85 -1.92
N ASP A 220 -4.51 2.74 -2.83
CA ASP A 220 -5.34 2.44 -4.00
C ASP A 220 -4.47 1.97 -5.18
N TYR A 221 -4.82 0.84 -5.79
CA TYR A 221 -4.16 0.34 -7.01
C TYR A 221 -5.01 0.60 -8.26
N ARG A 222 -5.07 1.86 -8.69
CA ARG A 222 -5.92 2.26 -9.83
C ARG A 222 -5.35 1.75 -11.15
N GLN A 223 -6.23 1.18 -11.98
CA GLN A 223 -5.90 0.70 -13.33
C GLN A 223 -4.73 -0.31 -13.36
N ALA A 224 -4.55 -1.04 -12.26
CA ALA A 224 -3.46 -1.97 -12.15
C ALA A 224 -3.77 -3.26 -12.90
N GLY A 225 -2.76 -3.84 -13.55
CA GLY A 225 -2.86 -5.22 -14.03
C GLY A 225 -2.80 -6.17 -12.84
N ILE A 226 -3.80 -7.03 -12.70
CA ILE A 226 -3.89 -7.98 -11.58
C ILE A 226 -3.59 -9.38 -12.09
N GLN A 227 -2.69 -10.07 -11.40
CA GLN A 227 -2.43 -11.49 -11.55
C GLN A 227 -2.65 -12.16 -10.20
N LEU A 228 -3.42 -13.25 -10.20
CA LEU A 228 -3.73 -14.03 -9.01
C LEU A 228 -2.99 -15.36 -9.10
N VAL A 229 -2.27 -15.71 -8.04
CA VAL A 229 -1.46 -16.93 -8.01
C VAL A 229 -1.99 -17.82 -6.91
N ALA A 230 -2.50 -19.00 -7.32
CA ALA A 230 -2.94 -20.04 -6.41
C ALA A 230 -1.75 -20.91 -5.98
N GLY A 231 -1.69 -21.25 -4.70
CA GLY A 231 -0.64 -22.09 -4.11
C GLY A 231 0.10 -21.42 -2.95
N GLU A 232 0.74 -22.24 -2.12
CA GLU A 232 1.59 -21.78 -1.02
C GLU A 232 3.05 -21.71 -1.48
N VAL A 233 3.67 -20.56 -1.28
CA VAL A 233 5.11 -20.37 -1.50
C VAL A 233 5.84 -20.91 -0.27
N HIS A 234 6.56 -22.02 -0.42
CA HIS A 234 7.37 -22.68 0.62
C HIS A 234 8.83 -22.24 0.54
#